data_AF-A0A7C4KVY5-F1
#
_entry.id   AF-A0A7C4KVY5-F1
#
_cell.length_a   1.000
_cell.length_b   1.000
_cell.length_c   1.000
_cell.angle_alpha   90.00
_cell.angle_beta   90.00
_cell.angle_gamma   90.00
#
_symmetry.space_group_name_H-M   'P 1'
#
loop_
_entity.id
_entity.type
_entity.pdbx_description
1 polymer ?
#
loop_
_entity_poly.entity_id
_entity_poly.type
_entity_poly.pdbx_seq_one_letter_code
_entity_poly.pdbx_strand_id
1 'polypeptide(L)'
;HWNAGVACADCHMPYKRIGGFKVSEHRIMSPLKNDMRACLQCHSETPEWLKEQVIGIQDRTISLLLRAGYQTAVSAKLFELANKAQENGKKLDQALYNKAKDLYTEALYRVIFIGAENSVGFHNPTEAQRVLGDAIAYASKAEAVLRTMLAKAGVDVPINIDLELKKYLNNRGEKKLKFKPEQEFKDPFGTQQNIEALLK
;
A
#
# COMPACT_ATOMS: atom_id res chain seq x y z
N HIS A 1 -1.52 9.59 19.19
CA HIS A 1 -2.95 9.63 19.56
C HIS A 1 -3.33 8.54 20.56
N TRP A 2 -3.29 7.25 20.20
CA TRP A 2 -3.65 6.16 21.12
C TRP A 2 -2.94 6.20 22.49
N ASN A 3 -1.60 6.28 22.50
CA ASN A 3 -0.82 6.36 23.75
C ASN A 3 -1.12 7.60 24.61
N ALA A 4 -1.74 8.62 24.03
CA ALA A 4 -2.17 9.84 24.71
C ALA A 4 -3.65 9.80 25.14
N GLY A 5 -4.33 8.65 25.00
CA GLY A 5 -5.72 8.48 25.40
C GLY A 5 -6.76 9.04 24.43
N VAL A 6 -6.36 9.42 23.21
CA VAL A 6 -7.30 9.95 22.19
C VAL A 6 -8.09 8.80 21.57
N ALA A 7 -9.41 8.93 21.55
CA ALA A 7 -10.36 7.99 20.99
C ALA A 7 -10.81 8.40 19.57
N CYS A 8 -11.44 7.46 18.85
CA CYS A 8 -11.97 7.72 17.49
C CYS A 8 -12.94 8.92 17.47
N ALA A 9 -13.78 9.03 18.50
CA ALA A 9 -14.80 10.08 18.61
C ALA A 9 -14.20 11.49 18.77
N ASP A 10 -13.01 11.62 19.37
CA ASP A 10 -12.37 12.92 19.56
C ASP A 10 -12.04 13.58 18.21
N CYS A 11 -11.67 12.77 17.22
CA CYS A 11 -11.33 13.25 15.87
C CYS A 11 -12.53 13.23 14.91
N HIS A 12 -13.38 12.21 14.98
CA HIS A 12 -14.42 11.96 13.97
C HIS A 12 -15.82 12.38 14.39
N MET A 13 -16.03 12.72 15.66
CA MET A 13 -17.29 13.20 16.22
C MET A 13 -17.06 14.46 17.09
N PRO A 14 -16.43 15.53 16.56
CA PRO A 14 -16.07 16.69 17.36
C PRO A 14 -17.32 17.33 17.98
N TYR A 15 -17.22 17.76 19.23
CA TYR A 15 -18.34 18.40 19.90
C TYR A 15 -18.53 19.85 19.43
N LYS A 16 -19.78 20.31 19.45
CA LYS A 16 -20.16 21.71 19.31
C LYS A 16 -20.81 22.17 20.62
N ARG A 17 -20.62 23.45 20.97
CA ARG A 17 -21.36 24.06 22.09
C ARG A 17 -22.64 24.68 21.53
N ILE A 18 -23.78 24.30 22.10
CA ILE A 18 -25.09 24.86 21.79
C ILE A 18 -25.67 25.34 23.12
N GLY A 19 -25.62 26.65 23.35
CA GLY A 19 -25.87 27.22 24.68
C GLY A 19 -24.87 26.66 25.71
N GLY A 20 -25.40 26.12 26.82
CA GLY A 20 -24.61 25.47 27.88
C GLY A 20 -24.25 24.00 27.62
N PHE A 21 -24.76 23.39 26.54
CA PHE A 21 -24.60 21.96 26.29
C PHE A 21 -23.46 21.67 25.30
N LYS A 22 -22.74 20.57 25.54
CA LYS A 22 -21.85 19.94 24.55
C LYS A 22 -22.64 18.88 23.79
N VAL A 23 -22.68 19.00 22.47
CA VAL A 23 -23.36 18.06 21.57
C VAL A 23 -22.36 17.51 20.57
N SER A 24 -22.23 16.18 20.48
CA SER A 24 -21.33 15.54 19.51
C SER A 24 -21.86 15.67 18.08
N GLU A 25 -20.99 15.97 17.13
CA GLU A 25 -21.31 15.93 15.70
C GLU A 25 -21.41 14.46 15.24
N HIS A 26 -22.53 14.10 14.63
CA HIS A 26 -22.79 12.73 14.16
C HIS A 26 -22.62 12.59 12.65
N ARG A 27 -22.32 13.68 11.93
CA ARG A 27 -21.85 13.62 10.55
C ARG A 27 -20.37 13.19 10.50
N ILE A 28 -20.14 11.89 10.74
CA ILE A 28 -18.81 11.27 10.74
C ILE A 28 -18.18 11.39 9.35
N MET A 29 -17.01 12.00 9.28
CA MET A 29 -16.27 12.21 8.03
C MET A 29 -14.76 12.34 8.28
N SER A 30 -14.00 12.49 7.20
CA SER A 30 -12.58 12.87 7.29
C SER A 30 -12.44 14.24 7.96
N PRO A 31 -11.58 14.39 8.99
CA PRO A 31 -11.33 15.69 9.64
C PRO A 31 -10.83 16.77 8.67
N LEU A 32 -10.14 16.36 7.60
CA LEU A 32 -9.68 17.25 6.51
C LEU A 32 -10.83 17.93 5.76
N LYS A 33 -12.06 17.40 5.85
CA LYS A 33 -13.27 17.95 5.21
C LYS A 33 -14.10 18.81 6.17
N ASN A 34 -13.59 19.08 7.37
CA ASN A 34 -14.27 19.83 8.43
C ASN A 34 -13.31 20.81 9.10
N ASP A 35 -12.46 21.46 8.29
CA ASP A 35 -11.54 22.54 8.67
C ASP A 35 -10.65 22.24 9.88
N MET A 36 -10.28 20.97 10.06
CA MET A 36 -9.49 20.50 11.19
C MET A 36 -10.11 20.83 12.57
N ARG A 37 -11.41 21.13 12.63
CA ARG A 37 -12.11 21.58 13.84
C ARG A 37 -11.91 20.66 15.05
N ALA A 38 -11.85 19.35 14.79
CA ALA A 38 -11.62 18.35 15.83
C ALA A 38 -10.19 18.44 16.40
N CYS A 39 -9.20 18.62 15.53
CA CYS A 39 -7.79 18.75 15.88
C CYS A 39 -7.56 19.98 16.77
N LEU A 40 -8.22 21.10 16.45
CA LEU A 40 -8.11 22.38 17.17
C LEU A 40 -8.59 22.35 18.63
N GLN A 41 -9.19 21.25 19.09
CA GLN A 41 -9.52 21.07 20.51
C GLN A 41 -8.28 20.82 21.37
N CYS A 42 -7.21 20.29 20.77
CA CYS A 42 -5.96 19.93 21.46
C CYS A 42 -4.73 20.65 20.87
N HIS A 43 -4.83 21.12 19.63
CA HIS A 43 -3.76 21.74 18.85
C HIS A 43 -4.03 23.24 18.67
N SER A 44 -3.04 24.09 18.98
CA SER A 44 -3.13 25.55 18.83
C SER A 44 -2.62 26.06 17.48
N GLU A 45 -2.17 25.16 16.61
CA GLU A 45 -1.67 25.45 15.27
C GLU A 45 -2.81 25.77 14.29
N THR A 46 -2.46 26.28 13.09
CA THR A 46 -3.45 26.58 12.06
C THR A 46 -3.99 25.32 11.38
N PRO A 47 -5.23 25.34 10.85
CA PRO A 47 -5.77 24.24 10.06
C PRO A 47 -4.87 23.83 8.88
N GLU A 48 -4.23 24.81 8.23
CA GLU A 48 -3.32 24.60 7.12
C GLU A 48 -2.09 23.81 7.57
N TRP A 49 -1.48 24.21 8.69
CA TRP A 49 -0.31 23.51 9.23
C TRP A 49 -0.65 22.07 9.61
N LEU A 50 -1.78 21.85 10.28
CA LEU A 50 -2.25 20.51 10.64
C LEU A 50 -2.52 19.64 9.40
N LYS A 51 -3.05 20.25 8.34
CA LYS A 51 -3.30 19.55 7.07
C LYS A 51 -1.99 19.15 6.41
N GLU A 52 -0.99 20.01 6.40
CA GLU A 52 0.34 19.70 5.89
C GLU A 52 0.99 18.53 6.63
N GLN A 53 0.86 18.46 7.96
CA GLN A 53 1.35 17.31 8.74
C GLN A 53 0.67 16.01 8.33
N VAL A 54 -0.66 16.01 8.19
CA VAL A 54 -1.44 14.83 7.78
C VAL A 54 -1.04 14.39 6.38
N ILE A 55 -1.06 15.30 5.40
CA ILE A 55 -0.71 14.99 4.01
C ILE A 55 0.74 14.50 3.91
N GLY A 56 1.69 15.14 4.60
CA GLY A 56 3.09 14.70 4.58
C GLY A 56 3.29 13.28 5.14
N ILE A 57 2.49 12.86 6.12
CA ILE A 57 2.50 11.46 6.59
C ILE A 57 1.89 10.52 5.55
N GLN A 58 0.76 10.92 4.96
CA GLN A 58 0.05 10.11 3.97
C GLN A 58 0.87 9.93 2.70
N ASP A 59 1.56 10.96 2.22
CA ASP A 59 2.44 10.87 1.04
C ASP A 59 3.57 9.86 1.24
N ARG A 60 4.24 9.89 2.40
CA ARG A 60 5.28 8.91 2.75
C ARG A 60 4.72 7.49 2.82
N THR A 61 3.50 7.35 3.35
CA THR A 61 2.82 6.05 3.44
C THR A 61 2.42 5.52 2.06
N ILE A 62 1.80 6.33 1.21
CA ILE A 62 1.44 5.96 -0.17
C ILE A 62 2.68 5.59 -0.98
N SER A 63 3.76 6.35 -0.85
CA SER A 63 5.01 6.05 -1.54
C SER A 63 5.55 4.66 -1.19
N LEU A 64 5.53 4.29 0.09
CA LEU A 64 5.94 2.95 0.53
C LEU A 64 4.93 1.88 0.10
N LEU A 65 3.63 2.16 0.19
CA LEU A 65 2.57 1.22 -0.18
C LEU A 65 2.62 0.87 -1.67
N LEU A 66 2.80 1.87 -2.53
CA LEU A 66 2.95 1.66 -3.97
C LEU A 66 4.18 0.81 -4.27
N ARG A 67 5.35 1.17 -3.73
CA ARG A 67 6.59 0.39 -3.91
C ARG A 67 6.44 -1.05 -3.43
N ALA A 68 5.87 -1.26 -2.24
CA ALA A 68 5.58 -2.59 -1.71
C ALA A 68 4.60 -3.37 -2.61
N GLY A 69 3.55 -2.71 -3.09
CA GLY A 69 2.52 -3.29 -3.95
C GLY A 69 3.07 -3.72 -5.31
N TYR A 70 3.80 -2.84 -6.00
CA TYR A 70 4.44 -3.17 -7.28
C TYR A 70 5.47 -4.31 -7.11
N GLN A 71 6.31 -4.26 -6.08
CA GLN A 71 7.27 -5.30 -5.77
C GLN A 71 6.61 -6.67 -5.48
N THR A 72 5.48 -6.65 -4.77
CA THR A 72 4.66 -7.84 -4.51
C THR A 72 4.02 -8.36 -5.80
N ALA A 73 3.58 -7.48 -6.70
CA ALA A 73 3.04 -7.85 -8.01
C ALA A 73 4.09 -8.48 -8.93
N VAL A 74 5.34 -7.99 -8.91
CA VAL A 74 6.48 -8.62 -9.62
C VAL A 74 6.68 -10.05 -9.13
N SER A 75 6.67 -10.27 -7.82
CA SER A 75 6.77 -11.62 -7.24
C SER A 75 5.62 -12.52 -7.69
N ALA A 76 4.38 -12.00 -7.77
CA ALA A 76 3.24 -12.75 -8.28
C ALA A 76 3.40 -13.15 -9.77
N LYS A 77 3.92 -12.26 -10.62
CA LYS A 77 4.22 -12.58 -12.03
C LYS A 77 5.35 -13.59 -12.18
N LEU A 78 6.33 -13.58 -11.29
CA LEU A 78 7.37 -14.61 -11.24
C LEU A 78 6.81 -15.98 -10.85
N PHE A 79 5.82 -16.04 -9.94
CA PHE A 79 5.08 -17.28 -9.68
C PHE A 79 4.30 -17.75 -10.90
N GLU A 80 3.64 -16.84 -11.63
CA GLU A 80 2.96 -17.19 -12.88
C GLU A 80 3.95 -17.80 -13.90
N LEU A 81 5.13 -17.20 -14.05
CA LEU A 81 6.19 -17.71 -14.91
C LEU A 81 6.70 -19.09 -14.46
N ALA A 82 6.92 -19.27 -13.15
CA ALA A 82 7.33 -20.54 -12.57
C ALA A 82 6.31 -21.65 -12.83
N ASN A 83 5.03 -21.39 -12.60
CA ASN A 83 3.96 -22.36 -12.83
C ASN A 83 3.88 -22.73 -14.32
N LYS A 84 3.96 -21.75 -15.24
CA LYS A 84 4.01 -22.01 -16.69
C LYS A 84 5.23 -22.83 -17.10
N ALA A 85 6.38 -22.59 -16.50
CA ALA A 85 7.58 -23.38 -16.77
C ALA A 85 7.41 -24.84 -16.33
N GLN A 86 6.76 -25.08 -15.18
CA GLN A 86 6.43 -26.44 -14.72
C GLN A 86 5.43 -27.15 -15.64
N GLU A 87 4.39 -26.44 -16.11
CA GLU A 87 3.44 -26.96 -17.11
C GLU A 87 4.14 -27.37 -18.40
N ASN A 88 5.20 -26.64 -18.80
CA ASN A 88 6.05 -26.95 -19.94
C ASN A 88 7.16 -28.00 -19.63
N GLY A 89 7.09 -28.69 -18.49
CA GLY A 89 7.97 -29.81 -18.15
C GLY A 89 9.28 -29.43 -17.45
N LYS A 90 9.50 -28.16 -17.09
CA LYS A 90 10.67 -27.78 -16.29
C LYS A 90 10.53 -28.28 -14.85
N LYS A 91 11.59 -28.87 -14.32
CA LYS A 91 11.65 -29.27 -12.90
C LYS A 91 12.18 -28.08 -12.08
N LEU A 92 11.34 -27.56 -11.19
CA LEU A 92 11.71 -26.50 -10.24
C LEU A 92 12.04 -27.10 -8.87
N ASP A 93 12.95 -26.44 -8.14
CA ASP A 93 13.24 -26.78 -6.75
C ASP A 93 12.07 -26.40 -5.85
N GLN A 94 11.31 -27.40 -5.39
CA GLN A 94 10.11 -27.19 -4.60
C GLN A 94 10.40 -26.55 -3.23
N ALA A 95 11.59 -26.75 -2.67
CA ALA A 95 11.97 -26.12 -1.41
C ALA A 95 12.17 -24.61 -1.58
N LEU A 96 12.75 -24.18 -2.71
CA LEU A 96 12.87 -22.76 -3.05
C LEU A 96 11.50 -22.15 -3.37
N TYR A 97 10.64 -22.87 -4.11
CA TYR A 97 9.28 -22.44 -4.39
C TYR A 97 8.50 -22.15 -3.10
N ASN A 98 8.52 -23.10 -2.16
CA ASN A 98 7.79 -22.96 -0.89
C ASN A 98 8.35 -21.79 -0.05
N LYS A 99 9.68 -21.64 0.04
CA LYS A 99 10.30 -20.49 0.71
C LYS A 99 9.87 -19.16 0.09
N ALA A 100 9.89 -19.07 -1.24
CA ALA A 100 9.40 -17.87 -1.92
C ALA A 100 7.92 -17.62 -1.64
N LYS A 101 7.11 -18.68 -1.53
CA LYS A 101 5.66 -18.57 -1.29
C LYS A 101 5.38 -17.98 0.09
N ASP A 102 6.11 -18.45 1.10
CA ASP A 102 5.98 -17.96 2.46
C ASP A 102 6.41 -16.48 2.54
N LEU A 103 7.55 -16.13 1.94
CA LEU A 103 8.01 -14.73 1.85
C LEU A 103 7.00 -13.83 1.13
N TYR A 104 6.46 -14.28 0.00
CA TYR A 104 5.44 -13.55 -0.75
C TYR A 104 4.16 -13.34 0.08
N THR A 105 3.75 -14.36 0.83
CA THR A 105 2.54 -14.32 1.65
C THR A 105 2.71 -13.30 2.80
N GLU A 106 3.88 -13.28 3.45
CA GLU A 106 4.22 -12.27 4.46
C GLU A 106 4.16 -10.83 3.89
N ALA A 107 4.67 -10.62 2.66
CA ALA A 107 4.58 -9.33 1.99
C ALA A 107 3.13 -8.95 1.64
N LEU A 108 2.39 -9.89 1.04
CA LEU A 108 1.02 -9.69 0.57
C LEU A 108 0.11 -9.26 1.72
N TYR A 109 0.17 -9.95 2.86
CA TYR A 109 -0.67 -9.60 4.01
C TYR A 109 -0.36 -8.21 4.58
N ARG A 110 0.90 -7.79 4.58
CA ARG A 110 1.28 -6.44 5.04
C ARG A 110 0.81 -5.35 4.09
N VAL A 111 0.93 -5.57 2.78
CA VAL A 111 0.37 -4.66 1.76
C VAL A 111 -1.14 -4.56 1.91
N ILE A 112 -1.85 -5.68 2.07
CA ILE A 112 -3.31 -5.70 2.26
C ILE A 112 -3.69 -5.00 3.57
N PHE A 113 -2.99 -5.28 4.67
CA PHE A 113 -3.27 -4.70 5.98
C PHE A 113 -3.23 -3.16 5.94
N ILE A 114 -2.18 -2.58 5.36
CA ILE A 114 -2.05 -1.13 5.26
C ILE A 114 -2.94 -0.57 4.14
N GLY A 115 -3.07 -1.26 3.01
CA GLY A 115 -3.91 -0.83 1.89
C GLY A 115 -5.41 -0.86 2.18
N ALA A 116 -5.86 -1.66 3.15
CA ALA A 116 -7.25 -1.70 3.61
C ALA A 116 -7.57 -0.67 4.71
N GLU A 117 -6.54 -0.11 5.36
CA GLU A 117 -6.68 0.92 6.41
C GLU A 117 -6.96 2.29 5.78
N ASN A 118 -7.88 3.07 6.36
CA ASN A 118 -8.47 4.24 5.69
C ASN A 118 -7.80 5.58 6.03
N SER A 119 -6.88 5.63 7.00
CA SER A 119 -6.16 6.85 7.38
C SER A 119 -4.93 7.12 6.53
N VAL A 120 -4.53 6.14 5.72
CA VAL A 120 -3.30 6.20 4.92
C VAL A 120 -2.09 6.45 5.83
N GLY A 121 -2.04 5.67 6.92
CA GLY A 121 -0.96 5.69 7.90
C GLY A 121 -1.10 6.75 9.01
N PHE A 122 -1.99 7.75 8.90
CA PHE A 122 -2.10 8.81 9.90
C PHE A 122 -2.49 8.31 11.31
N HIS A 123 -3.25 7.21 11.41
CA HIS A 123 -3.60 6.61 12.70
C HIS A 123 -2.38 6.09 13.48
N ASN A 124 -1.36 5.56 12.79
CA ASN A 124 -0.10 5.14 13.39
C ASN A 124 1.05 5.20 12.36
N PRO A 125 1.68 6.38 12.17
CA PRO A 125 2.58 6.63 11.04
C PRO A 125 3.79 5.71 11.01
N THR A 126 4.47 5.54 12.15
CA THR A 126 5.69 4.75 12.23
C THR A 126 5.40 3.26 12.11
N GLU A 127 4.28 2.77 12.64
CA GLU A 127 3.88 1.38 12.46
C GLU A 127 3.49 1.08 11.01
N ALA A 128 2.77 1.99 10.35
CA ALA A 128 2.47 1.84 8.93
C ALA A 128 3.76 1.77 8.09
N GLN A 129 4.73 2.63 8.38
CA GLN A 129 6.04 2.60 7.73
C GLN A 129 6.81 1.31 8.03
N ARG A 130 6.79 0.82 9.28
CA ARG A 130 7.44 -0.45 9.66
C ARG A 130 6.83 -1.63 8.89
N VAL A 131 5.51 -1.73 8.86
CA VAL A 131 4.78 -2.79 8.14
C VAL A 131 5.06 -2.76 6.65
N LEU A 132 5.08 -1.57 6.03
CA LEU A 132 5.39 -1.44 4.60
C LEU A 132 6.88 -1.68 4.29
N GLY A 133 7.79 -1.29 5.19
CA GLY A 133 9.21 -1.61 5.08
C GLY A 133 9.44 -3.13 5.11
N ASP A 134 8.79 -3.83 6.04
CA ASP A 134 8.79 -5.29 6.08
C ASP A 134 8.21 -5.89 4.80
N ALA A 135 7.10 -5.33 4.28
CA ALA A 135 6.48 -5.81 3.04
C ALA A 135 7.44 -5.75 1.85
N ILE A 136 8.17 -4.64 1.70
CA ILE A 136 9.22 -4.49 0.68
C ILE A 136 10.32 -5.53 0.89
N ALA A 137 10.83 -5.68 2.13
CA ALA A 137 11.89 -6.64 2.43
C ALA A 137 11.50 -8.09 2.10
N TYR A 138 10.28 -8.49 2.46
CA TYR A 138 9.75 -9.81 2.16
C TYR A 138 9.53 -10.02 0.65
N ALA A 139 8.94 -9.05 -0.04
CA ALA A 139 8.69 -9.15 -1.48
C ALA A 139 10.00 -9.19 -2.30
N SER A 140 11.01 -8.39 -1.94
CA SER A 140 12.32 -8.43 -2.60
C SER A 140 13.04 -9.76 -2.35
N LYS A 141 12.95 -10.35 -1.14
CA LYS A 141 13.49 -11.69 -0.88
C LYS A 141 12.74 -12.76 -1.68
N ALA A 142 11.41 -12.67 -1.79
CA ALA A 142 10.61 -13.58 -2.59
C ALA A 142 11.03 -13.55 -4.07
N GLU A 143 11.15 -12.36 -4.66
CA GLU A 143 11.67 -12.17 -6.03
C GLU A 143 13.05 -12.81 -6.20
N ALA A 144 14.00 -12.53 -5.29
CA ALA A 144 15.35 -13.06 -5.40
C ALA A 144 15.39 -14.60 -5.38
N VAL A 145 14.59 -15.23 -4.50
CA VAL A 145 14.47 -16.69 -4.45
C VAL A 145 13.84 -17.24 -5.73
N LEU A 146 12.78 -16.61 -6.24
CA LEU A 146 12.12 -17.02 -7.48
C LEU A 146 13.06 -16.93 -8.69
N ARG A 147 13.76 -15.80 -8.86
CA ARG A 147 14.74 -15.62 -9.93
C ARG A 147 15.84 -16.67 -9.86
N THR A 148 16.36 -16.94 -8.66
CA THR A 148 17.39 -17.98 -8.45
C THR A 148 16.87 -19.37 -8.83
N MET A 149 15.65 -19.71 -8.42
CA MET A 149 15.02 -20.99 -8.73
C MET A 149 14.78 -21.16 -10.24
N LEU A 150 14.25 -20.13 -10.90
CA LEU A 150 13.99 -20.12 -12.34
C LEU A 150 15.29 -20.25 -13.14
N ALA A 151 16.34 -19.50 -12.77
CA ALA A 151 17.64 -19.58 -13.40
C ALA A 151 18.26 -20.98 -13.27
N LYS A 152 18.18 -21.61 -12.09
CA LYS A 152 18.65 -23.00 -11.88
C LYS A 152 17.93 -24.02 -12.78
N ALA A 153 16.67 -23.76 -13.14
CA ALA A 153 15.90 -24.59 -14.06
C ALA A 153 16.14 -24.28 -15.54
N GLY A 154 17.08 -23.36 -15.84
CA GLY A 154 17.34 -22.89 -17.19
C GLY A 154 16.13 -22.17 -17.80
N VAL A 155 15.40 -21.41 -16.99
CA VAL A 155 14.35 -20.50 -17.44
C VAL A 155 14.95 -19.10 -17.47
N ASP A 156 14.91 -18.45 -18.63
CA ASP A 156 15.33 -17.06 -18.76
C ASP A 156 14.30 -16.14 -18.10
N VAL A 157 14.77 -15.19 -17.32
CA VAL A 157 13.92 -14.26 -16.57
C VAL A 157 14.35 -12.84 -16.91
N PRO A 158 13.50 -12.03 -17.56
CA PRO A 158 13.88 -10.68 -17.92
C PRO A 158 14.11 -9.84 -16.66
N ILE A 159 15.02 -8.87 -16.76
CA ILE A 159 15.29 -7.92 -15.67
C ILE A 159 14.00 -7.20 -15.28
N ASN A 160 13.29 -6.68 -16.28
CA ASN A 160 11.98 -6.04 -16.11
C ASN A 160 10.85 -7.05 -16.33
N ILE A 161 10.01 -7.22 -15.32
CA ILE A 161 8.85 -8.10 -15.39
C ILE A 161 7.63 -7.26 -15.80
N ASP A 162 7.12 -7.49 -17.01
CA ASP A 162 5.88 -6.84 -17.44
C ASP A 162 4.72 -7.31 -16.55
N LEU A 163 4.13 -6.37 -15.81
CA LEU A 163 2.99 -6.64 -14.94
C LEU A 163 1.68 -6.78 -15.70
N GLU A 164 1.63 -6.38 -16.98
CA GLU A 164 0.43 -6.45 -17.83
C GLU A 164 -0.78 -5.75 -17.18
N LEU A 165 -0.59 -4.68 -16.39
CA LEU A 165 -1.63 -4.08 -15.54
C LEU A 165 -2.91 -3.70 -16.31
N LYS A 166 -2.79 -3.35 -17.59
CA LYS A 166 -3.95 -3.06 -18.46
C LYS A 166 -4.94 -4.23 -18.54
N LYS A 167 -4.47 -5.48 -18.46
CA LYS A 167 -5.28 -6.70 -18.40
C LYS A 167 -6.17 -6.74 -17.16
N TYR A 168 -5.66 -6.29 -16.02
CA TYR A 168 -6.33 -6.36 -14.72
C TYR A 168 -7.17 -5.13 -14.41
N LEU A 169 -6.77 -3.95 -14.90
CA LEU A 169 -7.44 -2.67 -14.59
C LEU A 169 -8.66 -2.39 -15.48
N ASN A 170 -8.82 -3.12 -16.58
CA ASN A 170 -9.93 -2.94 -17.54
C ASN A 170 -10.84 -4.17 -17.61
N ASN A 171 -12.06 -3.97 -18.13
CA ASN A 171 -13.05 -5.02 -18.33
C ASN A 171 -13.41 -5.80 -17.04
N ARG A 172 -13.35 -5.13 -15.88
CA ARG A 172 -13.52 -5.76 -14.57
C ARG A 172 -14.99 -6.03 -14.24
N GLY A 173 -15.29 -7.27 -13.85
CA GLY A 173 -16.60 -7.73 -13.40
C GLY A 173 -17.69 -7.66 -14.48
N GLU A 174 -18.94 -7.82 -14.05
CA GLU A 174 -20.12 -7.77 -14.92
C GLU A 174 -20.26 -6.42 -15.63
N LYS A 175 -19.99 -5.33 -14.91
CA LYS A 175 -20.11 -3.95 -15.41
C LYS A 175 -18.96 -3.51 -16.33
N LYS A 176 -17.99 -4.39 -16.61
CA LYS A 176 -16.83 -4.13 -17.45
C LYS A 176 -16.09 -2.83 -17.08
N LEU A 177 -15.89 -2.59 -15.78
CA LEU A 177 -15.26 -1.36 -15.28
C LEU A 177 -13.88 -1.16 -15.92
N LYS A 178 -13.63 0.06 -16.39
CA LYS A 178 -12.38 0.48 -17.03
C LYS A 178 -11.43 1.11 -16.03
N PHE A 179 -10.17 1.25 -16.44
CA PHE A 179 -9.21 2.08 -15.73
C PHE A 179 -9.58 3.56 -15.87
N LYS A 180 -9.41 4.32 -14.79
CA LYS A 180 -9.67 5.74 -14.71
C LYS A 180 -8.35 6.46 -14.38
N PRO A 181 -7.55 6.87 -15.39
CA PRO A 181 -6.22 7.42 -15.16
C PRO A 181 -6.24 8.69 -14.31
N GLU A 182 -7.32 9.46 -14.35
CA GLU A 182 -7.52 10.66 -13.54
C GLU A 182 -7.69 10.37 -12.04
N GLN A 183 -7.89 9.11 -11.65
CA GLN A 183 -8.04 8.65 -10.25
C GLN A 183 -6.81 7.91 -9.74
N GLU A 184 -5.73 7.84 -10.53
CA GLU A 184 -4.49 7.19 -10.14
C GLU A 184 -3.70 8.06 -9.16
N PHE A 185 -3.46 7.54 -7.96
CA PHE A 185 -2.47 8.11 -7.04
C PHE A 185 -1.10 7.55 -7.41
N LYS A 186 -0.27 8.41 -8.00
CA LYS A 186 1.12 8.11 -8.32
C LYS A 186 2.00 8.23 -7.08
N ASP A 187 3.15 7.56 -7.08
CA ASP A 187 4.16 7.73 -6.02
C ASP A 187 4.54 9.21 -5.91
N PRO A 188 4.23 9.87 -4.78
CA PRO A 188 4.41 11.31 -4.63
C PRO A 188 5.88 11.74 -4.65
N PHE A 189 6.83 10.80 -4.47
CA PHE A 189 8.26 11.06 -4.54
C PHE A 189 8.89 10.63 -5.88
N GLY A 190 8.08 10.13 -6.83
CA GLY A 190 8.57 9.74 -8.16
C GLY A 190 9.49 8.51 -8.18
N THR A 191 9.73 7.87 -7.03
CA THR A 191 10.76 6.82 -6.89
C THR A 191 10.36 5.58 -7.67
N GLN A 192 9.11 5.14 -7.57
CA GLN A 192 8.59 3.99 -8.30
C GLN A 192 8.67 4.19 -9.82
N GLN A 193 8.28 5.37 -10.32
CA GLN A 193 8.32 5.67 -11.76
C GLN A 193 9.76 5.75 -12.27
N ASN A 194 10.69 6.26 -11.45
CA ASN A 194 12.10 6.28 -11.79
C ASN A 194 12.67 4.85 -11.90
N ILE A 195 12.33 3.96 -10.96
CA ILE A 195 12.71 2.54 -11.03
C ILE A 195 12.18 1.91 -12.33
N GLU A 196 10.89 2.13 -12.65
CA GLU A 196 10.29 1.60 -13.88
C GLU A 196 10.94 2.16 -15.15
N ALA A 197 11.39 3.42 -15.13
CA ALA A 197 12.10 4.03 -16.25
C ALA A 197 13.51 3.46 -16.42
N LEU A 198 14.23 3.21 -15.32
CA LEU A 198 15.58 2.63 -15.34
C LEU A 198 15.61 1.15 -15.79
N LEU A 199 14.49 0.44 -15.62
CA LEU A 199 14.36 -0.97 -16.00
C LEU A 199 13.78 -1.18 -17.40
N LYS A 200 13.33 -0.13 -18.08
CA LYS A 200 12.89 -0.18 -19.49
C LYS A 200 14.06 -0.09 -20.44
#